data_AF-A0A6N7AIN2-F1
#
_entry.id   AF-A0A6N7AIN2-F1
#
_cell.length_a   1.000
_cell.length_b   1.000
_cell.length_c   1.000
_cell.angle_alpha   90.00
_cell.angle_beta   90.00
_cell.angle_gamma   90.00
#
_symmetry.space_group_name_H-M   'P 1'
#
loop_
_entity.id
_entity.type
_entity.pdbx_description
1 polymer ?
#
loop_
_entity_poly.entity_id
_entity_poly.type
_entity_poly.pdbx_seq_one_letter_code
_entity_poly.pdbx_strand_id
1 'polypeptide(L)'
;MRSIPAAEAEAAVVAHLHRMVRSPEVAVRTWRTLRETDATIAERDVRAALARLDKVWDELFPAEQNRLLQIMVQKVVLSPESLDIHFRSEGLDTVVGELRAAMTGTECCAA
;
A
#
# COMPACT_ATOMS: atom_id res chain seq x y z
N MET A 1 -1.70 -24.77 17.38
CA MET A 1 -1.61 -23.59 16.48
C MET A 1 -2.90 -22.81 16.63
N ARG A 2 -2.83 -21.51 16.92
CA ARG A 2 -4.01 -20.65 17.00
C ARG A 2 -4.26 -20.08 15.61
N SER A 3 -5.30 -20.56 14.95
CA SER A 3 -5.79 -20.00 13.69
C SER A 3 -6.44 -18.66 14.01
N ILE A 4 -6.07 -17.63 13.27
CA ILE A 4 -6.73 -16.32 13.31
C ILE A 4 -7.65 -16.25 12.09
N PRO A 5 -8.84 -15.63 12.19
CA PRO A 5 -9.71 -15.41 11.04
C PRO A 5 -8.96 -14.65 9.93
N ALA A 6 -9.20 -15.00 8.67
CA ALA A 6 -8.56 -14.34 7.52
C ALA A 6 -8.80 -12.82 7.53
N ALA A 7 -10.03 -12.39 7.84
CA ALA A 7 -10.39 -10.98 7.94
C ALA A 7 -9.59 -10.22 9.03
N GLU A 8 -9.25 -10.87 10.14
CA GLU A 8 -8.46 -10.27 11.21
C GLU A 8 -6.99 -10.15 10.82
N ALA A 9 -6.46 -11.18 10.13
CA ALA A 9 -5.11 -11.15 9.58
C ALA A 9 -4.97 -10.09 8.47
N GLU A 10 -5.96 -9.98 7.57
CA GLU A 10 -6.00 -8.97 6.51
C GLU A 10 -6.01 -7.55 7.10
N ALA A 11 -6.88 -7.28 8.07
CA ALA A 11 -6.93 -5.97 8.74
C ALA A 11 -5.59 -5.60 9.41
N ALA A 12 -4.93 -6.57 10.06
CA ALA A 12 -3.61 -6.36 10.65
C ALA A 12 -2.54 -6.05 9.59
N VAL A 13 -2.61 -6.69 8.42
CA VAL A 13 -1.73 -6.44 7.28
C VAL A 13 -1.97 -5.06 6.69
N VAL A 14 -3.23 -4.64 6.49
CA VAL A 14 -3.56 -3.27 6.04
C VAL A 14 -2.95 -2.26 7.00
N ALA A 15 -3.20 -2.42 8.31
CA ALA A 15 -2.72 -1.49 9.32
C ALA A 15 -1.18 -1.43 9.40
N HIS A 16 -0.51 -2.57 9.19
CA HIS A 16 0.95 -2.61 9.15
C HIS A 16 1.51 -1.92 7.89
N LEU A 17 0.95 -2.21 6.72
CA LEU A 17 1.36 -1.62 5.45
C LEU A 17 1.17 -0.11 5.46
N HIS A 18 0.04 0.39 5.98
CA HIS A 18 -0.21 1.83 6.16
C HIS A 18 0.83 2.50 7.03
N ARG A 19 1.14 1.88 8.17
CA ARG A 19 2.15 2.38 9.10
C ARG A 19 3.54 2.41 8.47
N MET A 20 3.87 1.43 7.62
CA MET A 20 5.11 1.44 6.85
C MET A 20 5.14 2.57 5.82
N VAL A 21 4.08 2.73 5.02
CA VAL A 21 4.02 3.79 3.99
C VAL A 21 4.08 5.19 4.61
N ARG A 22 3.51 5.38 5.80
CA ARG A 22 3.60 6.60 6.59
C ARG A 22 4.94 6.81 7.31
N SER A 23 5.85 5.83 7.29
CA SER A 23 7.09 5.92 8.03
C SER A 23 8.08 6.88 7.34
N PRO A 24 8.77 7.74 8.11
CA PRO A 24 9.78 8.64 7.55
C PRO A 24 10.92 7.87 6.86
N GLU A 25 11.24 6.66 7.31
CA GLU A 25 12.24 5.80 6.72
C GLU A 25 11.86 5.38 5.29
N VAL A 26 10.58 5.06 5.04
CA VAL A 26 10.09 4.75 3.70
C VAL A 26 10.14 5.98 2.81
N ALA A 27 9.67 7.14 3.30
CA ALA A 27 9.71 8.39 2.53
C ALA A 27 11.15 8.76 2.10
N VAL A 28 12.10 8.71 3.04
CA VAL A 28 13.52 9.02 2.76
C VAL A 28 14.14 7.99 1.84
N ARG A 29 13.84 6.69 2.00
CA ARG A 29 14.36 5.63 1.11
C ARG A 29 13.82 5.79 -0.30
N THR A 30 12.50 5.96 -0.46
CA THR A 30 11.85 6.19 -1.75
C THR A 30 12.42 7.43 -2.42
N TRP A 31 12.62 8.52 -1.68
CA TRP A 31 13.24 9.73 -2.21
C TRP A 31 14.68 9.51 -2.69
N ARG A 32 15.52 8.81 -1.91
CA ARG A 32 16.89 8.49 -2.31
C ARG A 32 16.93 7.70 -3.63
N THR A 33 16.09 6.68 -3.75
CA THR A 33 15.99 5.87 -4.98
C THR A 33 15.48 6.69 -6.16
N LEU A 34 14.45 7.52 -5.98
CA LEU A 34 13.93 8.38 -7.05
C LEU A 34 14.98 9.40 -7.51
N ARG A 35 15.79 9.94 -6.60
CA ARG A 35 16.87 10.88 -6.93
C ARG A 35 18.00 10.28 -7.76
N GLU A 36 18.20 8.96 -7.73
CA GLU A 36 19.16 8.29 -8.61
C GLU A 36 18.71 8.34 -10.08
N THR A 37 17.39 8.44 -10.32
CA THR A 37 16.81 8.54 -11.67
C THR A 37 16.53 9.99 -12.08
N ASP A 38 16.06 10.82 -11.14
CA ASP A 38 15.77 12.23 -11.35
C ASP A 38 16.15 13.07 -10.12
N ALA A 39 17.26 13.80 -10.25
CA ALA A 39 17.81 14.62 -9.18
C ALA A 39 16.96 15.87 -8.85
N THR A 40 15.97 16.21 -9.68
CA THR A 40 15.09 17.37 -9.47
C THR A 40 13.97 17.10 -8.46
N ILE A 41 13.72 15.82 -8.13
CA ILE A 41 12.69 15.42 -7.17
C ILE A 41 13.10 15.81 -5.74
N ALA A 42 12.33 16.71 -5.14
CA ALA A 42 12.53 17.10 -3.74
C ALA A 42 11.86 16.10 -2.78
N GLU A 43 12.46 15.92 -1.61
CA GLU A 43 11.96 15.00 -0.58
C GLU A 43 10.54 15.36 -0.13
N ARG A 44 10.24 16.66 -0.06
CA ARG A 44 8.91 17.17 0.29
C ARG A 44 7.84 16.70 -0.70
N ASP A 45 8.18 16.57 -1.97
CA ASP A 45 7.23 16.20 -3.02
C ASP A 45 6.92 14.70 -2.94
N VAL A 46 7.95 13.87 -2.64
CA VAL A 46 7.78 12.44 -2.34
C VAL A 46 6.92 12.25 -1.10
N ARG A 47 7.18 13.00 -0.02
CA ARG A 47 6.37 12.94 1.20
C ARG A 47 4.92 13.37 0.94
N ALA A 48 4.71 14.42 0.15
CA ALA A 48 3.37 14.87 -0.23
C ALA A 48 2.63 13.83 -1.08
N ALA A 49 3.32 13.16 -2.01
CA ALA A 49 2.76 12.10 -2.82
C ALA A 49 2.36 10.88 -1.98
N LEU A 50 3.22 10.44 -1.05
CA LEU A 50 2.91 9.35 -0.12
C LEU A 50 1.74 9.69 0.81
N ALA A 51 1.63 10.93 1.28
CA ALA A 51 0.49 11.38 2.08
C ALA A 51 -0.81 11.41 1.27
N ARG A 52 -0.76 11.77 -0.02
CA ARG A 52 -1.93 11.71 -0.91
C ARG A 52 -2.37 10.28 -1.17
N LEU A 53 -1.42 9.37 -1.38
CA LEU A 53 -1.68 7.94 -1.53
C LEU A 53 -2.39 7.37 -0.29
N ASP A 54 -1.87 7.68 0.89
CA ASP A 54 -2.43 7.26 2.18
C ASP A 54 -3.88 7.76 2.36
N LYS A 55 -4.17 9.02 1.98
CA LYS A 55 -5.54 9.56 1.98
C LYS A 55 -6.49 8.81 1.04
N VAL A 56 -6.04 8.50 -0.18
CA VAL A 56 -6.86 7.75 -1.16
C VAL A 56 -7.17 6.37 -0.61
N TRP A 57 -6.21 5.74 0.06
CA TRP A 57 -6.43 4.44 0.66
C TRP A 57 -7.44 4.51 1.83
N ASP A 58 -7.34 5.53 2.69
CA ASP A 58 -8.30 5.75 3.79
C ASP A 58 -9.73 6.05 3.27
N GLU A 59 -9.88 6.54 2.04
CA GLU A 59 -11.17 6.77 1.37
C GLU A 59 -11.77 5.49 0.74
N LEU A 60 -10.97 4.45 0.52
CA LEU A 60 -11.46 3.17 0.02
C LEU A 60 -12.31 2.46 1.07
N PHE A 61 -13.42 1.86 0.64
CA PHE A 61 -14.21 1.01 1.52
C PHE A 61 -13.34 -0.15 2.05
N PRO A 62 -13.54 -0.61 3.31
CA PRO A 62 -12.75 -1.71 3.87
C PRO A 62 -12.74 -2.98 3.01
N ALA A 63 -13.83 -3.27 2.32
CA ALA A 63 -13.92 -4.40 1.38
C ALA A 63 -12.97 -4.23 0.18
N GLU A 64 -12.81 -3.01 -0.32
CA GLU A 64 -11.94 -2.70 -1.46
C GLU A 64 -10.46 -2.73 -1.03
N GLN A 65 -10.13 -2.23 0.16
CA GLN A 65 -8.79 -2.37 0.73
C GLN A 65 -8.36 -3.85 0.83
N ASN A 66 -9.28 -4.72 1.25
CA ASN A 66 -9.04 -6.16 1.31
C ASN A 66 -8.90 -6.78 -0.10
N ARG A 67 -9.71 -6.36 -1.08
CA ARG A 67 -9.59 -6.81 -2.48
C ARG A 67 -8.20 -6.47 -3.04
N LEU A 68 -7.75 -5.23 -2.87
CA LEU A 68 -6.42 -4.80 -3.32
C LEU A 68 -5.31 -5.62 -2.63
N LEU A 69 -5.43 -5.89 -1.33
CA LEU A 69 -4.48 -6.74 -0.62
C LEU A 69 -4.45 -8.17 -1.15
N GLN A 70 -5.60 -8.79 -1.45
CA GLN A 70 -5.63 -10.15 -1.97
C GLN A 70 -4.95 -10.27 -3.35
N ILE A 71 -4.99 -9.19 -4.13
CA ILE A 71 -4.29 -9.07 -5.41
C ILE A 71 -2.78 -8.92 -5.17
N MET A 72 -2.37 -8.02 -4.28
CA MET A 72 -0.96 -7.72 -4.02
C MET A 72 -0.24 -8.81 -3.22
N VAL A 73 -0.91 -9.50 -2.31
CA VAL A 73 -0.28 -10.40 -1.35
C VAL A 73 -0.33 -11.83 -1.85
N GLN A 74 0.83 -12.48 -1.87
CA GLN A 74 0.99 -13.90 -2.16
C GLN A 74 0.84 -14.74 -0.88
N LYS A 75 1.46 -14.31 0.21
CA LYS A 75 1.44 -15.01 1.50
C LYS A 75 1.80 -14.04 2.62
N VAL A 76 1.18 -14.23 3.78
CA VAL A 76 1.53 -13.55 5.03
C VAL A 76 2.05 -14.59 6.01
N VAL A 77 3.23 -14.35 6.59
CA VAL A 77 3.81 -15.15 7.66
C VAL A 77 3.84 -14.30 8.92
N LEU A 78 3.09 -14.74 9.94
CA LEU A 78 3.03 -14.10 11.24
C LEU A 78 4.01 -14.80 12.19
N SER A 79 4.94 -14.04 12.73
CA SER A 79 5.84 -14.44 13.79
C SER A 79 5.54 -13.62 15.06
N PRO A 80 5.93 -14.08 16.26
CA PRO A 80 5.69 -13.34 17.50
C PRO A 80 6.31 -11.94 17.51
N GLU A 81 7.38 -11.72 16.73
CA GLU A 81 8.14 -10.46 16.68
C GLU A 81 8.13 -9.79 15.30
N SER A 82 7.61 -10.47 14.25
CA SER A 82 7.64 -9.96 12.87
C SER A 82 6.38 -10.32 12.09
N LEU A 83 6.04 -9.46 11.14
CA LEU A 83 5.04 -9.73 10.10
C LEU A 83 5.77 -9.74 8.76
N ASP A 84 5.88 -10.92 8.15
CA ASP A 84 6.54 -11.12 6.87
C ASP A 84 5.48 -11.21 5.76
N ILE A 85 5.48 -10.25 4.85
CA ILE A 85 4.50 -10.14 3.76
C ILE A 85 5.21 -10.41 2.44
N HIS A 86 4.78 -11.45 1.72
CA HIS A 86 5.23 -11.74 0.37
C HIS A 86 4.28 -11.09 -0.64
N PHE A 87 4.80 -10.17 -1.45
CA PHE A 87 4.04 -9.51 -2.50
C PHE A 87 4.19 -10.21 -3.85
N ARG A 88 3.12 -10.22 -4.65
CA ARG A 88 3.17 -10.58 -6.08
C ARG A 88 3.55 -9.34 -6.87
N SER A 89 4.61 -9.43 -7.68
CA SER A 89 5.02 -8.33 -8.57
C SER A 89 3.88 -7.89 -9.49
N GLU A 90 3.19 -8.85 -10.13
CA GLU A 90 2.05 -8.58 -11.02
C GLU A 90 0.84 -7.96 -10.29
N GLY A 91 0.68 -8.30 -9.00
CA GLY A 91 -0.38 -7.74 -8.16
C GLY A 91 -0.15 -6.27 -7.81
N LEU A 92 1.12 -5.87 -7.62
CA LEU A 92 1.49 -4.48 -7.36
C LEU A 92 1.21 -3.59 -8.57
N ASP A 93 1.57 -4.04 -9.79
CA ASP A 93 1.28 -3.29 -11.02
C ASP A 93 -0.22 -3.07 -11.22
N THR A 94 -1.03 -4.10 -10.94
CA THR A 94 -2.49 -4.03 -11.01
C THR A 94 -3.05 -2.99 -10.04
N VAL A 95 -2.62 -3.03 -8.78
CA VAL A 95 -3.10 -2.07 -7.76
C VAL A 95 -2.62 -0.64 -8.03
N VAL A 96 -1.40 -0.45 -8.54
CA VAL A 96 -0.93 0.87 -8.98
C VAL A 96 -1.81 1.41 -10.11
N GLY A 97 -2.26 0.57 -11.03
CA GLY A 97 -3.22 0.94 -12.07
C GLY A 97 -4.57 1.39 -11.50
N GLU A 98 -5.15 0.60 -10.58
CA GLU A 98 -6.43 0.92 -9.94
C GLU A 98 -6.36 2.19 -9.07
N LEU A 99 -5.29 2.37 -8.30
CA LEU A 99 -5.05 3.58 -7.51
C LEU A 99 -4.85 4.82 -8.39
N ARG A 100 -4.14 4.70 -9.52
CA ARG A 100 -4.03 5.80 -10.49
C ARG A 100 -5.40 6.20 -11.02
N ALA A 101 -6.24 5.23 -11.37
CA ALA A 101 -7.61 5.49 -11.83
C ALA A 101 -8.45 6.21 -10.76
N ALA A 102 -8.32 5.80 -9.49
CA ALA A 102 -8.96 6.46 -8.35
C ALA A 102 -8.43 7.89 -8.14
N MET A 103 -7.12 8.11 -8.26
CA MET A 103 -6.47 9.42 -8.12
C MET A 103 -6.82 10.40 -9.24
N THR A 104 -7.09 9.90 -10.45
CA THR A 104 -7.47 10.71 -11.62
C THR A 104 -8.97 10.95 -11.72
N GLY A 105 -9.77 10.43 -10.78
CA GLY A 105 -11.20 10.67 -10.75
C GLY A 105 -11.94 10.10 -11.97
N THR A 106 -11.50 8.95 -12.49
CA THR A 106 -12.35 8.19 -13.40
C THR A 106 -13.34 7.43 -12.54
N GLU A 107 -14.51 8.04 -12.41
CA GLU A 107 -15.71 7.53 -11.80
C GLU A 107 -15.93 6.05 -12.17
N CYS A 108 -15.99 5.16 -11.17
CA CYS A 108 -16.75 3.93 -11.31
C CYS A 108 -17.99 4.04 -10.41
N CYS A 109 -18.93 4.87 -10.85
CA CYS A 109 -20.34 4.53 -10.73
C CYS A 109 -20.64 3.49 -11.82
N ALA A 110 -20.53 2.21 -11.49
CA ALA A 110 -21.17 1.12 -12.24
C ALA A 110 -21.56 0.08 -11.18
N ALA A 111 -22.80 0.15 -10.70
CA ALA A 111 -23.98 -0.55 -11.23
C ALA A 111 -24.16 -1.89 -10.50
#